data_AF-A0A5E8VNH0-F1
#
_entry.id   AF-A0A5E8VNH0-F1
#
_cell.length_a   1.000
_cell.length_b   1.000
_cell.length_c   1.000
_cell.angle_alpha   90.00
_cell.angle_beta   90.00
_cell.angle_gamma   90.00
#
_symmetry.space_group_name_H-M   'P 1'
#
loop_
_entity.id
_entity.type
_entity.pdbx_description
1 polymer ?
#
loop_
_entity_poly.entity_id
_entity_poly.type
_entity_poly.pdbx_seq_one_letter_code
_entity_poly.pdbx_strand_id
1 'polypeptide(L)'
;MSLLQINLFGGVEVMRVSGESVLISSRKAATLLGYVALSSPRAISRGKLATLLWDGQFGDRARASLRQALLTLRRELPQYSDVISAERDDIRICPNAISTDVAEFERLLTDGDPERLARAAMLYRGDLLEGISSTSCQFEAWLSAERQRLRTKAMQALAGLLDADGREHADIAIALALRILAVDPLQEEVHRILMRCYAQQGRRTDALRQYDLCRSVLWREVRAVPERETEQLQREIRRTFHAAPLRSASLKLHRAKNIDATFTLGVTPASRSWS
;
A
#
# COMPACT_ATOMS: atom_id res chain seq x y z
N MET A 1 5.30 26.68 3.58
CA MET A 1 5.61 25.56 2.66
C MET A 1 6.75 24.78 3.29
N SER A 2 6.64 23.45 3.36
CA SER A 2 7.75 22.60 3.83
C SER A 2 8.94 22.71 2.88
N LEU A 3 10.15 22.61 3.40
CA LEU A 3 11.40 22.71 2.63
C LEU A 3 11.90 21.33 2.16
N LEU A 4 11.48 20.26 2.84
CA LEU A 4 11.84 18.88 2.54
C LEU A 4 10.63 17.96 2.71
N GLN A 5 10.51 16.99 1.81
CA GLN A 5 9.63 15.84 1.96
C GLN A 5 10.48 14.66 2.45
N ILE A 6 10.05 14.02 3.54
CA ILE A 6 10.71 12.83 4.08
C ILE A 6 9.71 11.67 3.99
N ASN A 7 9.99 10.71 3.13
CA ASN A 7 9.20 9.49 3.06
C ASN A 7 9.78 8.44 3.99
N LEU A 8 8.90 7.82 4.76
CA LEU A 8 9.22 6.88 5.84
C LEU A 8 8.45 5.55 5.70
N PHE A 9 7.42 5.48 4.85
CA PHE A 9 6.82 4.20 4.46
C PHE A 9 7.70 3.51 3.42
N GLY A 10 8.35 2.42 3.84
CA GLY A 10 9.54 1.87 3.20
C GLY A 10 10.81 2.42 3.86
N GLY A 11 11.89 2.56 3.10
CA GLY A 11 13.13 3.17 3.60
C GLY A 11 13.02 4.67 3.88
N VAL A 12 14.09 5.26 4.43
CA VAL A 12 14.18 6.72 4.59
C VAL A 12 14.59 7.35 3.27
N GLU A 13 13.67 8.04 2.63
CA GLU A 13 13.93 8.83 1.43
C GLU A 13 13.71 10.31 1.73
N VAL A 14 14.67 11.14 1.35
CA VAL A 14 14.56 12.60 1.50
C VAL A 14 14.48 13.20 0.11
N MET A 15 13.50 14.07 -0.10
CA MET A 15 13.29 14.79 -1.36
C MET A 15 13.23 16.29 -1.08
N ARG A 16 13.85 17.07 -1.96
CA ARG A 16 13.72 18.54 -1.97
C ARG A 16 12.39 18.94 -2.58
N VAL A 17 11.97 20.18 -2.33
CA VAL A 17 10.81 20.78 -3.03
C VAL A 17 10.99 20.80 -4.55
N SER A 18 12.23 20.85 -5.04
CA SER A 18 12.55 20.73 -6.47
C SER A 18 12.31 19.33 -7.06
N GLY A 19 11.99 18.33 -6.24
CA GLY A 19 11.82 16.93 -6.64
C GLY A 19 13.12 16.10 -6.65
N GLU A 20 14.26 16.72 -6.34
CA GLU A 20 15.54 16.02 -6.27
C GLU A 20 15.67 15.17 -5.00
N SER A 21 16.10 13.92 -5.14
CA SER A 21 16.40 13.04 -4.00
C SER A 21 17.72 13.42 -3.35
N VAL A 22 17.74 13.44 -2.02
CA VAL A 22 18.96 13.63 -1.22
C VAL A 22 19.35 12.30 -0.59
N LEU A 23 20.55 11.82 -0.95
CA LEU A 23 21.11 10.62 -0.38
C LEU A 23 21.63 10.88 1.04
N ILE A 24 21.09 10.15 2.01
CA ILE A 24 21.63 10.07 3.36
C ILE A 24 22.51 8.83 3.45
N SER A 25 23.82 9.00 3.31
CA SER A 25 24.76 7.87 3.12
C SER A 25 24.93 7.02 4.39
N SER A 26 24.71 7.63 5.56
CA SER A 26 24.86 6.96 6.85
C SER A 26 23.54 6.41 7.36
N ARG A 27 23.48 5.09 7.56
CA ARG A 27 22.32 4.44 8.20
C ARG A 27 22.00 5.07 9.56
N LYS A 28 23.01 5.39 10.37
CA LYS A 28 22.81 6.05 11.68
C LYS A 28 22.20 7.46 11.53
N ALA A 29 22.58 8.19 10.48
CA ALA A 29 22.01 9.49 10.18
C ALA A 29 20.56 9.36 9.70
N ALA A 30 20.26 8.39 8.82
CA ALA A 30 18.91 8.09 8.37
C ALA A 30 17.99 7.66 9.53
N THR A 31 18.45 6.79 10.42
CA THR A 31 17.71 6.39 11.63
C THR A 31 17.40 7.59 12.53
N LEU A 32 18.39 8.44 12.77
CA LEU A 32 18.21 9.68 13.54
C LEU A 32 17.17 10.60 12.88
N LEU A 33 17.29 10.82 11.57
CA LEU A 33 16.37 11.67 10.81
C LEU A 33 14.94 11.14 10.87
N GLY A 34 14.74 9.84 10.60
CA GLY A 34 13.42 9.21 10.65
C GLY A 34 12.77 9.32 12.03
N TYR A 35 13.52 9.03 13.09
CA TYR A 35 13.00 9.12 14.47
C TYR A 35 12.59 10.55 14.84
N VAL A 36 13.45 11.54 14.56
CA VAL A 36 13.15 12.94 14.91
C VAL A 36 12.02 13.49 14.02
N ALA A 37 11.92 13.05 12.76
CA ALA A 37 10.84 13.46 11.85
C ALA A 37 9.48 12.99 12.36
N LEU A 38 9.39 11.73 12.82
CA LEU A 38 8.18 11.17 13.45
C LEU A 38 7.85 11.80 14.80
N SER A 39 8.86 12.34 15.47
CA SER A 39 8.68 13.01 16.77
C SER A 39 8.31 14.49 16.64
N SER A 40 8.35 15.08 15.44
CA SER A 40 8.01 16.49 15.23
C SER A 40 6.55 16.76 15.64
N PRO A 41 6.24 17.87 16.36
CA PRO A 41 7.08 19.03 16.68
C PRO A 41 7.87 18.94 17.99
N ARG A 42 7.89 17.77 18.64
CA ARG A 42 8.46 17.60 19.99
C ARG A 42 9.99 17.74 20.00
N ALA A 43 10.51 18.48 20.97
CA ALA A 43 11.93 18.51 21.30
C ALA A 43 12.34 17.28 22.12
N ILE A 44 13.51 16.72 21.82
CA ILE A 44 14.02 15.49 22.44
C ILE A 44 15.42 15.76 22.99
N SER A 45 15.60 15.46 24.28
CA SER A 45 16.91 15.57 24.92
C SER A 45 17.97 14.75 24.18
N ARG A 46 19.13 15.36 23.96
CA ARG A 46 20.32 14.73 23.35
C ARG A 46 20.73 13.46 24.08
N GLY A 47 20.66 13.47 25.42
CA GLY A 47 20.98 12.32 26.26
C GLY A 47 20.00 11.18 26.00
N LYS A 48 18.69 11.47 26.08
CA LYS A 48 17.63 10.49 25.80
C LYS A 48 17.74 9.91 24.40
N LEU A 49 17.98 10.75 23.39
CA LEU A 49 18.10 10.31 22.00
C LEU A 49 19.34 9.45 21.77
N ALA A 50 20.46 9.80 22.42
CA ALA A 50 21.67 8.99 22.36
C ALA A 50 21.47 7.59 22.96
N THR A 51 20.85 7.53 24.14
CA THR A 51 20.51 6.25 24.79
C THR A 51 19.51 5.45 23.96
N LEU A 52 18.46 6.10 23.45
CA LEU A 52 17.44 5.42 22.65
C LEU A 52 18.04 4.80 21.38
N LEU A 53 18.88 5.51 20.64
CA LEU A 53 19.38 5.04 19.35
C LEU A 53 20.63 4.14 19.47
N TRP A 54 21.42 4.26 20.55
CA TRP A 54 22.70 3.57 20.70
C TRP A 54 22.94 2.97 22.10
N ASP A 55 21.88 2.40 22.71
CA ASP A 55 21.88 1.80 24.06
C ASP A 55 23.01 0.79 24.34
N GLY A 56 23.54 0.13 23.31
CA GLY A 56 24.66 -0.81 23.42
C GLY A 56 26.06 -0.18 23.57
N GLN A 57 26.16 1.15 23.67
CA GLN A 57 27.43 1.87 23.80
C GLN A 57 27.47 2.70 25.10
N PHE A 58 28.50 2.49 25.93
CA PHE A 58 28.74 3.30 27.14
C PHE A 58 28.66 4.81 26.81
N GLY A 59 28.05 5.60 27.71
CA GLY A 59 27.47 6.93 27.44
C GLY A 59 28.25 7.89 26.52
N ASP A 60 29.59 7.95 26.62
CA ASP A 60 30.41 8.81 25.76
C ASP A 60 30.40 8.39 24.29
N ARG A 61 30.35 7.09 23.99
CA ARG A 61 30.29 6.55 22.64
C ARG A 61 28.91 6.75 21.99
N ALA A 62 27.83 6.65 22.77
CA ALA A 62 26.49 6.99 22.31
C ALA A 62 26.38 8.47 21.94
N ARG A 63 26.88 9.38 22.80
CA ARG A 63 26.94 10.81 22.51
C ARG A 63 27.83 11.14 21.31
N ALA A 64 28.96 10.44 21.14
CA ALA A 64 29.82 10.58 19.96
C ALA A 64 29.10 10.14 18.67
N SER A 65 28.38 9.01 18.70
CA SER A 65 27.58 8.53 17.57
C SER A 65 26.49 9.54 17.18
N LEU A 66 25.81 10.13 18.17
CA LEU A 66 24.82 11.20 17.94
C LEU A 66 25.45 12.42 17.26
N ARG A 67 26.59 12.90 17.76
CA ARG A 67 27.31 14.03 17.17
C ARG A 67 27.71 13.75 15.72
N GLN A 68 28.22 12.54 15.43
CA GLN A 68 28.62 12.16 14.09
C GLN A 68 27.42 12.05 13.14
N ALA A 69 26.30 11.50 13.60
CA ALA A 69 25.06 11.43 12.82
C ALA A 69 24.53 12.84 12.48
N LEU A 70 24.47 13.75 13.46
CA LEU A 70 24.09 15.15 13.24
C LEU A 70 25.03 15.88 12.28
N LEU A 71 26.35 15.66 12.41
CA LEU A 71 27.33 16.24 11.49
C LEU A 71 27.13 15.74 10.06
N THR A 72 26.84 14.45 9.91
CA THR A 72 26.55 13.84 8.60
C THR A 72 25.32 14.47 7.97
N LEU A 73 24.22 14.58 8.73
CA LEU A 73 22.99 15.24 8.27
C LEU A 73 23.25 16.69 7.86
N ARG A 74 24.01 17.46 8.64
CA ARG A 74 24.37 18.86 8.27
C ARG A 74 25.20 18.95 6.99
N ARG A 75 26.07 17.97 6.71
CA ARG A 75 26.89 17.93 5.49
C ARG A 75 26.06 17.54 4.27
N GLU A 76 25.13 16.61 4.42
CA GLU A 76 24.28 16.09 3.34
C GLU A 76 23.08 17.00 3.06
N LEU A 77 22.68 17.82 4.04
CA LEU A 77 21.58 18.80 3.97
C LEU A 77 22.06 20.24 4.23
N PRO A 78 23.07 20.77 3.49
CA PRO A 78 23.72 22.04 3.84
C PRO A 78 22.80 23.25 3.68
N GLN A 79 21.89 23.24 2.70
CA GLN A 79 20.89 24.30 2.47
C GLN A 79 19.74 24.26 3.48
N TYR A 80 19.74 23.24 4.34
CA TYR A 80 18.69 22.89 5.28
C TYR A 80 19.29 22.66 6.68
N SER A 81 20.42 23.32 6.97
CA SER A 81 21.11 23.25 8.27
C SER A 81 20.19 23.56 9.44
N ASP A 82 19.17 24.38 9.19
CA ASP A 82 18.23 24.88 10.17
C ASP A 82 17.00 23.97 10.35
N VAL A 83 16.83 22.92 9.53
CA VAL A 83 15.66 22.03 9.69
C VAL A 83 15.81 21.14 10.91
N ILE A 84 17.04 20.80 11.31
CA ILE A 84 17.34 20.14 12.58
C ILE A 84 17.96 21.16 13.52
N SER A 85 17.14 21.76 14.39
CA SER A 85 17.67 22.55 15.48
C SER A 85 18.25 21.60 16.54
N ALA A 86 19.54 21.76 16.79
CA ALA A 86 20.25 21.09 17.86
C ALA A 86 20.73 22.16 18.84
N GLU A 87 19.83 22.55 19.74
CA GLU A 87 20.12 23.44 20.87
C GLU A 87 20.97 22.71 21.91
N ARG A 88 21.40 23.41 22.98
CA ARG A 88 22.41 22.88 23.92
C ARG A 88 22.06 21.49 24.45
N ASP A 89 20.80 21.27 24.83
CA ASP A 89 20.36 20.02 25.44
C ASP A 89 19.32 19.24 24.63
N ASP A 90 18.73 19.85 23.60
CA ASP A 90 17.61 19.28 22.84
C ASP A 90 17.85 19.26 21.33
N ILE A 91 17.26 18.26 20.68
CA ILE A 91 17.19 18.12 19.22
C ILE A 91 15.72 18.15 18.83
N ARG A 92 15.40 18.99 17.85
CA ARG A 92 14.06 19.08 17.25
C ARG A 92 14.17 19.27 15.75
N ILE A 93 13.18 18.77 15.03
CA ILE A 93 12.96 19.22 13.66
C ILE A 93 11.99 20.39 13.66
N CYS A 94 12.35 21.44 12.91
CA CYS A 94 11.50 22.59 12.68
C CYS A 94 10.20 22.15 11.96
N PRO A 95 9.02 22.27 12.60
CA PRO A 95 7.78 21.65 12.10
C PRO A 95 7.34 22.13 10.72
N ASN A 96 7.65 23.37 10.37
CA ASN A 96 7.33 23.96 9.07
C ASN A 96 8.40 23.71 8.01
N ALA A 97 9.50 23.06 8.38
CA ALA A 97 10.62 22.80 7.47
C ALA A 97 10.52 21.45 6.78
N ILE A 98 9.71 20.52 7.30
CA ILE A 98 9.53 19.19 6.74
C ILE A 98 8.06 18.86 6.53
N SER A 99 7.78 17.96 5.60
CA SER A 99 6.56 17.17 5.52
C SER A 99 6.93 15.69 5.48
N THR A 100 6.10 14.84 6.10
CA THR A 100 6.30 13.39 6.07
C THR A 100 5.09 12.70 5.46
N ASP A 101 5.34 11.64 4.70
CA ASP A 101 4.29 10.75 4.19
C ASP A 101 3.46 10.13 5.32
N VAL A 102 4.07 9.86 6.48
CA VAL A 102 3.36 9.35 7.67
C VAL A 102 2.40 10.40 8.25
N ALA A 103 2.84 11.65 8.43
CA ALA A 103 1.95 12.70 8.95
C ALA A 103 0.81 13.00 7.95
N GLU A 104 1.11 12.99 6.65
CA GLU A 104 0.10 13.16 5.62
C GLU A 104 -0.89 11.99 5.59
N PHE A 105 -0.40 10.76 5.67
CA PHE A 105 -1.20 9.55 5.79
C PHE A 105 -2.17 9.65 6.96
N GLU A 106 -1.67 9.94 8.16
CA GLU A 106 -2.52 10.05 9.35
C GLU A 106 -3.57 11.15 9.23
N ARG A 107 -3.21 12.29 8.63
CA ARG A 107 -4.14 13.38 8.36
C ARG A 107 -5.24 12.95 7.40
N LEU A 108 -4.90 12.22 6.34
CA LEU A 108 -5.85 11.75 5.32
C LEU A 108 -6.82 10.68 5.83
N LEU A 109 -6.46 9.95 6.89
CA LEU A 109 -7.38 9.00 7.53
C LEU A 109 -8.48 9.66 8.36
N THR A 110 -8.42 10.98 8.55
CA THR A 110 -9.46 11.73 9.26
C THR A 110 -10.73 11.81 8.40
N ASP A 111 -11.89 11.55 9.03
CA ASP A 111 -13.24 11.64 8.46
C ASP A 111 -13.71 10.50 7.54
N GLY A 112 -12.85 9.53 7.19
CA GLY A 112 -13.27 8.32 6.45
C GLY A 112 -13.72 8.55 4.99
N ASP A 113 -13.45 9.73 4.43
CA ASP A 113 -13.74 10.06 3.02
C ASP A 113 -12.96 9.13 2.06
N PRO A 114 -13.65 8.35 1.19
CA PRO A 114 -13.01 7.37 0.30
C PRO A 114 -11.85 7.94 -0.53
N GLU A 115 -11.98 9.16 -1.04
CA GLU A 115 -10.95 9.82 -1.84
C GLU A 115 -9.71 10.18 -1.02
N ARG A 116 -9.87 10.47 0.27
CA ARG A 116 -8.74 10.67 1.18
C ARG A 116 -8.13 9.35 1.59
N LEU A 117 -8.94 8.32 1.85
CA LEU A 117 -8.46 6.97 2.14
C LEU A 117 -7.64 6.41 0.97
N ALA A 118 -8.08 6.66 -0.26
CA ALA A 118 -7.38 6.27 -1.49
C ALA A 118 -5.99 6.93 -1.56
N ARG A 119 -5.91 8.24 -1.31
CA ARG A 119 -4.63 8.96 -1.25
C ARG A 119 -3.74 8.46 -0.11
N ALA A 120 -4.30 8.17 1.06
CA ALA A 120 -3.55 7.60 2.19
C ALA A 120 -2.97 6.22 1.81
N ALA A 121 -3.76 5.36 1.17
CA ALA A 121 -3.33 4.04 0.71
C ALA A 121 -2.16 4.10 -0.29
N MET A 122 -2.09 5.14 -1.12
CA MET A 122 -0.97 5.35 -2.05
C MET A 122 0.33 5.76 -1.35
N LEU A 123 0.26 6.46 -0.21
CA LEU A 123 1.42 6.85 0.59
C LEU A 123 2.05 5.65 1.32
N TYR A 124 1.23 4.66 1.70
CA TYR A 124 1.70 3.44 2.35
C TYR A 124 2.38 2.52 1.32
N ARG A 125 3.69 2.68 1.12
CA ARG A 125 4.50 1.94 0.12
C ARG A 125 5.21 0.70 0.68
N GLY A 126 5.37 0.64 2.00
CA GLY A 126 6.08 -0.42 2.70
C GLY A 126 6.02 -0.17 4.22
N ASP A 127 6.68 -1.04 4.97
CA ASP A 127 6.71 -0.89 6.43
C ASP A 127 7.52 0.32 6.87
N LEU A 128 7.23 0.87 8.05
CA LEU A 128 7.89 2.09 8.52
C LEU A 128 9.41 1.86 8.67
N LEU A 129 10.25 2.74 8.10
CA LEU A 129 11.72 2.68 8.20
C LEU A 129 12.27 1.30 7.78
N GLU A 130 11.74 0.71 6.73
CA GLU A 130 12.19 -0.57 6.17
C GLU A 130 13.70 -0.56 5.90
N GLY A 131 14.37 -1.68 6.21
CA GLY A 131 15.83 -1.81 6.08
C GLY A 131 16.66 -1.09 7.16
N ILE A 132 16.04 -0.31 8.06
CA ILE A 132 16.70 0.17 9.27
C ILE A 132 16.64 -0.89 10.35
N SER A 133 17.81 -1.22 10.89
CA SER A 133 17.99 -1.98 12.12
C SER A 133 18.97 -1.26 13.03
N SER A 134 18.75 -1.37 14.33
CA SER A 134 19.56 -0.80 15.40
C SER A 134 20.01 -1.91 16.36
N THR A 135 21.15 -1.69 16.99
CA THR A 135 21.61 -2.53 18.12
C THR A 135 20.92 -2.14 19.43
N SER A 136 20.10 -1.07 19.44
CA SER A 136 19.37 -0.64 20.62
C SER A 136 18.04 -1.36 20.74
N CYS A 137 17.88 -2.15 21.80
CA CYS A 137 16.61 -2.82 22.11
C CYS A 137 15.47 -1.82 22.31
N GLN A 138 15.74 -0.65 22.90
CA GLN A 138 14.73 0.39 23.11
C GLN A 138 14.23 0.98 21.78
N PHE A 139 15.12 1.18 20.81
CA PHE A 139 14.72 1.65 19.49
C PHE A 139 13.92 0.59 18.73
N GLU A 140 14.37 -0.67 18.75
CA GLU A 140 13.65 -1.77 18.08
C GLU A 140 12.25 -1.98 18.66
N ALA A 141 12.10 -1.91 19.99
CA ALA A 141 10.80 -1.97 20.64
C ALA A 141 9.89 -0.81 20.22
N TRP A 142 10.42 0.42 20.19
CA TRP A 142 9.67 1.59 19.72
C TRP A 142 9.27 1.45 18.25
N LEU A 143 10.20 1.03 17.38
CA LEU A 143 9.94 0.89 15.94
C LEU A 143 8.90 -0.20 15.67
N SER A 144 8.97 -1.32 16.37
CA SER A 144 7.98 -2.40 16.29
C SER A 144 6.58 -1.93 16.68
N ALA A 145 6.46 -1.20 17.80
CA ALA A 145 5.19 -0.63 18.24
C ALA A 145 4.62 0.36 17.22
N GLU A 146 5.47 1.22 16.66
CA GLU A 146 5.07 2.22 15.69
C GLU A 146 4.65 1.61 14.34
N ARG A 147 5.38 0.59 13.87
CA ARG A 147 5.00 -0.22 12.69
C ARG A 147 3.63 -0.86 12.89
N GLN A 148 3.40 -1.49 14.04
CA GLN A 148 2.11 -2.11 14.35
C GLN A 148 0.98 -1.07 14.34
N ARG A 149 1.18 0.08 14.98
CA ARG A 149 0.21 1.17 15.03
C ARG A 149 -0.17 1.66 13.62
N LEU A 150 0.82 1.87 12.75
CA LEU A 150 0.59 2.32 11.38
C LEU A 150 -0.05 1.25 10.50
N ARG A 151 0.28 -0.03 10.69
CA ARG A 151 -0.40 -1.15 10.01
C ARG A 151 -1.88 -1.24 10.39
N THR A 152 -2.22 -1.11 11.66
CA THR A 152 -3.63 -1.05 12.10
C THR A 152 -4.38 0.09 11.40
N LYS A 153 -3.76 1.27 11.27
CA LYS A 153 -4.32 2.39 10.51
C LYS A 153 -4.47 2.10 9.02
N ALA A 154 -3.48 1.43 8.41
CA ALA A 154 -3.57 1.01 7.01
C ALA A 154 -4.71 0.00 6.79
N MET A 155 -4.96 -0.91 7.74
CA MET A 155 -6.11 -1.80 7.71
C MET A 155 -7.44 -1.06 7.81
N GLN A 156 -7.53 0.01 8.62
CA GLN A 156 -8.71 0.87 8.68
C GLN A 156 -8.99 1.55 7.33
N ALA A 157 -7.94 2.07 6.69
CA ALA A 157 -8.04 2.65 5.35
C ALA A 157 -8.52 1.62 4.32
N LEU A 158 -7.98 0.40 4.40
CA LEU A 158 -8.34 -0.70 3.53
C LEU A 158 -9.82 -1.09 3.68
N ALA A 159 -10.31 -1.17 4.92
CA ALA A 159 -11.73 -1.46 5.19
C ALA A 159 -12.64 -0.36 4.62
N GLY A 160 -12.31 0.92 4.85
CA GLY A 160 -13.10 2.03 4.31
C GLY A 160 -13.10 2.11 2.78
N LEU A 161 -12.00 1.70 2.13
CA LEU A 161 -11.93 1.59 0.66
C LEU A 161 -12.76 0.44 0.10
N LEU A 162 -12.94 -0.64 0.86
CA LEU A 162 -13.79 -1.77 0.44
C LEU A 162 -15.28 -1.41 0.47
N ASP A 163 -15.67 -0.55 1.42
CA ASP A 163 -17.04 -0.03 1.55
C ASP A 163 -17.36 1.06 0.52
N ALA A 164 -16.34 1.63 -0.11
CA ALA A 164 -16.50 2.61 -1.17
C ALA A 164 -16.86 1.96 -2.51
N ASP A 165 -17.84 2.54 -3.21
CA ASP A 165 -18.17 2.10 -4.56
C ASP A 165 -17.12 2.57 -5.58
N GLY A 166 -16.89 1.74 -6.59
CA GLY A 166 -16.06 2.08 -7.74
C GLY A 166 -14.87 1.16 -7.94
N ARG A 167 -14.54 0.91 -9.21
CA ARG A 167 -13.45 0.02 -9.60
C ARG A 167 -12.07 0.54 -9.15
N GLU A 168 -11.88 1.86 -9.19
CA GLU A 168 -10.64 2.52 -8.79
C GLU A 168 -10.32 2.31 -7.31
N HIS A 169 -11.31 2.53 -6.42
CA HIS A 169 -11.16 2.25 -4.99
C HIS A 169 -10.79 0.79 -4.72
N ALA A 170 -11.43 -0.16 -5.42
CA ALA A 170 -11.10 -1.58 -5.30
C ALA A 170 -9.66 -1.89 -5.77
N ASP A 171 -9.17 -1.27 -6.86
CA ASP A 171 -7.80 -1.46 -7.33
C ASP A 171 -6.77 -0.90 -6.33
N ILE A 172 -7.06 0.25 -5.73
CA ILE A 172 -6.22 0.85 -4.68
C ILE A 172 -6.24 -0.01 -3.41
N ALA A 173 -7.40 -0.52 -3.01
CA ALA A 173 -7.54 -1.46 -1.89
C ALA A 173 -6.72 -2.73 -2.13
N ILE A 174 -6.77 -3.30 -3.34
CA ILE A 174 -5.94 -4.47 -3.70
C ILE A 174 -4.45 -4.16 -3.54
N ALA A 175 -3.98 -3.02 -4.07
CA ALA A 175 -2.58 -2.64 -3.96
C ALA A 175 -2.13 -2.47 -2.50
N LEU A 176 -2.95 -1.83 -1.66
CA LEU A 176 -2.65 -1.66 -0.24
C LEU A 176 -2.63 -3.00 0.51
N ALA A 177 -3.63 -3.85 0.28
CA ALA A 177 -3.72 -5.16 0.92
C ALA A 177 -2.53 -6.06 0.57
N LEU A 178 -2.07 -6.05 -0.68
CA LEU A 178 -0.87 -6.77 -1.09
C LEU A 178 0.39 -6.28 -0.38
N ARG A 179 0.53 -4.96 -0.15
CA ARG A 179 1.64 -4.40 0.62
C ARG A 179 1.59 -4.80 2.09
N ILE A 180 0.41 -4.82 2.70
CA ILE A 180 0.25 -5.28 4.09
C ILE A 180 0.63 -6.77 4.19
N LEU A 181 0.16 -7.62 3.28
CA LEU A 181 0.49 -9.06 3.27
C LEU A 181 1.95 -9.37 2.94
N ALA A 182 2.64 -8.49 2.22
CA ALA A 182 4.08 -8.64 2.01
C ALA A 182 4.88 -8.48 3.31
N VAL A 183 4.37 -7.68 4.25
CA VAL A 183 4.98 -7.46 5.57
C VAL A 183 4.52 -8.50 6.59
N ASP A 184 3.22 -8.76 6.64
CA ASP A 184 2.63 -9.75 7.54
C ASP A 184 1.64 -10.66 6.78
N PRO A 185 2.12 -11.81 6.27
CA PRO A 185 1.31 -12.79 5.56
C PRO A 185 0.22 -13.46 6.42
N LEU A 186 0.23 -13.29 7.74
CA LEU A 186 -0.73 -13.94 8.65
C LEU A 186 -1.99 -13.11 8.89
N GLN A 187 -2.11 -11.93 8.28
CA GLN A 187 -3.28 -11.06 8.38
C GLN A 187 -4.46 -11.62 7.60
N GLU A 188 -5.18 -12.58 8.19
CA GLU A 188 -6.31 -13.27 7.57
C GLU A 188 -7.44 -12.32 7.16
N GLU A 189 -7.70 -11.26 7.93
CA GLU A 189 -8.66 -10.22 7.57
C GLU A 189 -8.31 -9.53 6.24
N VAL A 190 -7.03 -9.26 6.00
CA VAL A 190 -6.54 -8.64 4.76
C VAL A 190 -6.69 -9.60 3.57
N HIS A 191 -6.49 -10.90 3.79
CA HIS A 191 -6.83 -11.91 2.77
C HIS A 191 -8.32 -11.88 2.42
N ARG A 192 -9.22 -11.78 3.41
CA ARG A 192 -10.66 -11.67 3.16
C ARG A 192 -11.02 -10.41 2.38
N ILE A 193 -10.40 -9.27 2.67
CA ILE A 193 -10.64 -8.02 1.92
C ILE A 193 -10.22 -8.18 0.46
N LEU A 194 -9.06 -8.79 0.17
CA LEU A 194 -8.65 -9.10 -1.21
C LEU A 194 -9.63 -10.02 -1.93
N MET A 195 -10.12 -11.06 -1.25
CA MET A 195 -11.15 -11.95 -1.80
C MET A 195 -12.41 -11.17 -2.19
N ARG A 196 -12.85 -10.23 -1.36
CA ARG A 196 -14.02 -9.38 -1.63
C ARG A 196 -13.78 -8.43 -2.80
N CYS A 197 -12.63 -7.75 -2.83
CA CYS A 197 -12.27 -6.85 -3.94
C CYS A 197 -12.26 -7.60 -5.28
N TYR A 198 -11.62 -8.77 -5.34
CA TYR A 198 -11.61 -9.60 -6.55
C TYR A 198 -13.02 -10.08 -6.93
N ALA A 199 -13.85 -10.46 -5.96
CA ALA A 199 -15.22 -10.89 -6.22
C ALA A 199 -16.10 -9.75 -6.77
N GLN A 200 -15.98 -8.53 -6.21
CA GLN A 200 -16.70 -7.33 -6.67
C GLN A 200 -16.32 -6.96 -8.11
N GLN A 201 -15.06 -7.15 -8.51
CA GLN A 201 -14.59 -6.96 -9.89
C GLN A 201 -14.93 -8.12 -10.84
N GLY A 202 -15.64 -9.15 -10.38
CA GLY A 202 -15.94 -10.36 -11.17
C GLY A 202 -14.75 -11.31 -11.35
N ARG A 203 -13.60 -11.03 -10.73
CA ARG A 203 -12.36 -11.83 -10.78
C ARG A 203 -12.41 -13.01 -9.80
N ARG A 204 -13.43 -13.86 -9.92
CA ARG A 204 -13.69 -14.97 -8.99
C ARG A 204 -12.52 -15.95 -8.83
N THR A 205 -11.85 -16.31 -9.92
CA THR A 205 -10.69 -17.22 -9.87
C THR A 205 -9.59 -16.67 -8.98
N ASP A 206 -9.33 -15.36 -9.05
CA ASP A 206 -8.33 -14.69 -8.22
C ASP A 206 -8.75 -14.67 -6.74
N ALA A 207 -10.03 -14.46 -6.46
CA ALA A 207 -10.56 -14.55 -5.09
C ALA A 207 -10.37 -15.94 -4.48
N LEU A 208 -10.64 -17.01 -5.23
CA LEU A 208 -10.45 -18.38 -4.72
C LEU A 208 -8.98 -18.75 -4.58
N ARG A 209 -8.11 -18.29 -5.49
CA ARG A 209 -6.65 -18.43 -5.32
C ARG A 209 -6.16 -17.72 -4.07
N GLN A 210 -6.72 -16.55 -3.75
CA GLN A 210 -6.34 -15.80 -2.54
C GLN A 210 -6.71 -16.57 -1.27
N TYR A 211 -7.85 -17.26 -1.24
CA TYR A 211 -8.21 -18.17 -0.15
C TYR A 211 -7.20 -19.31 -0.01
N ASP A 212 -6.83 -19.95 -1.12
CA ASP A 212 -5.86 -21.05 -1.09
C ASP A 212 -4.49 -20.58 -0.59
N LEU A 213 -4.06 -19.37 -0.99
CA LEU A 213 -2.85 -18.73 -0.46
C LEU A 213 -2.96 -18.52 1.05
N CYS A 214 -4.04 -17.89 1.54
CA CYS A 214 -4.28 -17.67 2.97
C CYS A 214 -4.17 -18.97 3.76
N ARG A 215 -4.90 -20.00 3.34
CA ARG A 215 -4.86 -21.34 3.96
C ARG A 215 -3.46 -21.94 3.96
N SER A 216 -2.72 -21.81 2.87
CA SER A 216 -1.36 -22.35 2.77
C SER A 216 -0.38 -21.67 3.72
N VAL A 217 -0.48 -20.34 3.88
CA VAL A 217 0.39 -19.55 4.74
C VAL A 217 0.09 -19.83 6.22
N LEU A 218 -1.19 -19.79 6.63
CA LEU A 218 -1.60 -20.11 8.00
C LEU A 218 -1.14 -21.51 8.43
N TRP A 219 -1.30 -22.49 7.53
CA TRP A 219 -0.86 -23.85 7.81
C TRP A 219 0.67 -23.98 7.90
N ARG A 220 1.40 -23.26 7.05
CA ARG A 220 2.87 -23.33 7.01
C ARG A 220 3.52 -22.69 8.23
N GLU A 221 3.08 -21.48 8.60
CA GLU A 221 3.74 -20.68 9.62
C GLU A 221 3.28 -21.02 11.04
N VAL A 222 1.97 -21.25 11.24
CA VAL A 222 1.36 -21.40 12.57
C VAL A 222 0.52 -22.66 12.74
N ARG A 223 0.47 -23.54 11.73
CA ARG A 223 -0.34 -24.78 11.74
C ARG A 223 -1.82 -24.53 12.03
N ALA A 224 -2.31 -23.34 11.71
CA ALA A 224 -3.71 -22.97 11.87
C ALA A 224 -4.51 -23.28 10.60
N VAL A 225 -5.81 -23.47 10.77
CA VAL A 225 -6.79 -23.47 9.68
C VAL A 225 -7.44 -22.09 9.58
N PRO A 226 -7.95 -21.68 8.40
CA PRO A 226 -8.67 -20.42 8.26
C PRO A 226 -9.85 -20.30 9.24
N GLU A 227 -10.09 -19.07 9.68
CA GLU A 227 -11.26 -18.69 10.46
C GLU A 227 -12.57 -18.99 9.72
N ARG A 228 -13.65 -19.16 10.50
CA ARG A 228 -14.98 -19.53 9.96
C ARG A 228 -15.48 -18.50 8.97
N GLU A 229 -15.21 -17.22 9.21
CA GLU A 229 -15.56 -16.08 8.37
C GLU A 229 -14.92 -16.20 6.98
N THR A 230 -13.67 -16.65 6.92
CA THR A 230 -12.92 -16.84 5.68
C THR A 230 -13.44 -18.04 4.89
N GLU A 231 -13.76 -19.14 5.58
CA GLU A 231 -14.38 -20.31 4.96
C GLU A 231 -15.81 -20.02 4.45
N GLN A 232 -16.57 -19.19 5.16
CA GLN A 232 -17.90 -18.74 4.74
C GLN A 232 -17.80 -17.90 3.46
N LEU A 233 -16.92 -16.91 3.44
CA LEU A 233 -16.70 -16.05 2.27
C LEU A 233 -16.30 -16.88 1.03
N GLN A 234 -15.43 -17.88 1.20
CA GLN A 234 -15.06 -18.79 0.11
C GLN A 234 -16.28 -19.54 -0.45
N ARG A 235 -17.15 -20.05 0.42
CA ARG A 235 -18.36 -20.78 0.03
C ARG A 235 -19.35 -19.88 -0.69
N GLU A 236 -19.53 -18.65 -0.23
CA GLU A 236 -20.38 -17.65 -0.87
C GLU A 236 -19.89 -17.33 -2.28
N ILE A 237 -18.59 -17.04 -2.43
CA ILE A 237 -17.98 -16.75 -3.74
C ILE A 237 -18.20 -17.92 -4.71
N ARG A 238 -18.07 -19.17 -4.25
CA ARG A 238 -18.36 -20.37 -5.06
C ARG A 238 -19.83 -20.51 -5.42
N ARG A 239 -20.76 -20.25 -4.49
CA ARG A 239 -22.21 -20.39 -4.75
C ARG A 239 -22.71 -19.41 -5.79
N THR A 240 -22.31 -18.15 -5.69
CA THR A 240 -22.69 -17.12 -6.67
C THR A 240 -22.10 -17.41 -8.06
N PHE A 241 -21.00 -18.17 -8.16
CA PHE A 241 -20.49 -18.67 -9.44
C PHE A 241 -21.45 -19.67 -10.09
N HIS A 242 -21.96 -20.62 -9.31
CA HIS A 242 -22.87 -21.66 -9.80
C HIS A 242 -24.29 -21.16 -10.09
N ALA A 243 -24.72 -20.07 -9.44
CA ALA A 243 -26.07 -19.51 -9.61
C ALA A 243 -26.24 -18.61 -10.85
N ALA A 244 -25.16 -18.21 -11.53
CA ALA A 244 -25.27 -17.51 -12.81
C ALA A 244 -25.71 -18.54 -13.88
N PRO A 245 -26.93 -18.43 -14.45
CA PRO A 245 -27.35 -19.38 -15.47
C PRO A 245 -26.40 -19.25 -16.65
N LEU A 246 -25.93 -20.39 -17.19
CA LEU A 246 -25.50 -20.45 -18.56
C LEU A 246 -26.62 -19.81 -19.38
N ARG A 247 -26.42 -18.57 -19.87
CA ARG A 247 -27.26 -18.05 -20.95
C ARG A 247 -26.98 -18.97 -22.12
N SER A 248 -27.75 -20.04 -22.22
CA SER A 248 -27.92 -20.79 -23.44
C SER A 248 -28.38 -19.77 -24.45
N ALA A 249 -27.42 -19.29 -25.24
CA ALA A 249 -27.73 -18.70 -26.52
C ALA A 249 -28.35 -19.83 -27.33
N SER A 250 -29.66 -20.01 -27.15
CA SER A 250 -30.52 -20.66 -28.12
C SER A 250 -30.38 -19.82 -29.39
N LEU A 251 -29.36 -20.13 -30.18
CA LEU A 251 -29.27 -19.80 -31.58
C LEU A 251 -30.53 -20.41 -32.21
N LYS A 252 -31.61 -19.62 -32.24
CA LYS A 252 -32.75 -19.88 -33.10
C LYS A 252 -32.21 -19.79 -34.52
N LEU A 253 -31.83 -20.93 -35.08
CA LEU A 253 -31.62 -21.11 -36.50
C LEU A 253 -32.93 -20.68 -37.17
N HIS A 254 -32.98 -19.45 -37.69
CA HIS A 254 -34.08 -19.00 -38.51
C HIS A 254 -34.04 -19.82 -39.80
N ARG A 255 -34.88 -20.84 -39.86
CA ARG A 255 -35.16 -21.59 -41.08
C ARG A 255 -35.91 -20.65 -42.02
N ALA A 256 -35.18 -20.02 -42.94
CA ALA A 256 -35.77 -19.27 -44.03
C ALA A 256 -36.56 -20.25 -44.93
N LYS A 257 -37.89 -20.15 -44.89
CA LYS A 257 -38.80 -20.64 -45.92
C LYS A 257 -39.36 -19.40 -46.64
N ASN A 258 -39.02 -19.26 -47.91
CA ASN A 258 -39.90 -18.84 -49.02
C ASN A 258 -39.08 -18.15 -50.11
N ILE A 259 -38.94 -18.85 -51.24
CA ILE A 259 -38.97 -18.23 -52.56
C ILE A 259 -39.89 -19.11 -53.40
N ASP A 260 -41.18 -18.72 -53.45
CA ASP A 260 -42.06 -19.05 -54.57
C ASP A 260 -41.79 -18.00 -55.64
N ALA A 261 -41.34 -18.45 -56.82
CA ALA A 261 -41.25 -17.62 -58.02
C ALA A 261 -41.89 -18.40 -59.17
N THR A 262 -43.21 -18.28 -59.28
CA THR A 262 -43.97 -18.60 -60.48
C THR A 262 -43.87 -17.38 -61.41
N PHE A 263 -43.06 -17.46 -62.46
CA PHE A 263 -43.05 -16.44 -63.52
C PHE A 263 -43.49 -17.08 -64.83
N THR A 264 -44.63 -16.61 -65.32
CA THR A 264 -45.35 -17.05 -66.50
C THR A 264 -44.68 -16.53 -67.79
N LEU A 265 -44.77 -17.35 -68.83
CA LEU A 265 -44.22 -17.18 -70.18
C LEU A 265 -44.70 -15.93 -70.94
N GLY A 266 -43.81 -15.38 -71.77
CA GLY A 266 -44.09 -14.30 -72.73
C GLY A 266 -43.06 -14.18 -73.87
N VAL A 267 -42.90 -15.24 -74.66
CA VAL A 267 -42.81 -15.29 -76.15
C VAL A 267 -42.03 -14.21 -76.95
N THR A 268 -40.83 -14.61 -77.42
CA THR A 268 -40.22 -14.52 -78.80
C THR A 268 -39.73 -13.18 -79.42
N PRO A 269 -39.03 -13.17 -80.59
CA PRO A 269 -37.67 -13.70 -80.85
C PRO A 269 -36.81 -12.78 -81.77
N ALA A 270 -35.50 -12.98 -81.84
CA ALA A 270 -34.56 -12.66 -82.94
C ALA A 270 -33.14 -12.74 -82.37
N SER A 271 -32.06 -13.13 -83.02
CA SER A 271 -31.72 -13.67 -84.34
C SER A 271 -30.18 -13.82 -84.32
N ARG A 272 -29.61 -14.89 -84.90
CA ARG A 272 -28.28 -14.97 -85.59
C ARG A 272 -27.05 -14.34 -84.87
N SER A 273 -25.87 -14.95 -84.76
CA SER A 273 -25.08 -15.69 -85.74
C SER A 273 -23.83 -16.24 -85.03
N TRP A 274 -23.22 -17.23 -85.68
CA TRP A 274 -22.11 -18.05 -85.25
C TRP A 274 -20.78 -17.30 -85.18
N SER A 275 -19.88 -17.73 -84.28
CA SER A 275 -18.52 -18.23 -84.57
C SER A 275 -17.98 -18.93 -83.33
#